data_AF-A0A961P1R1-F1
#
_entry.id   AF-A0A961P1R1-F1
#
_cell.length_a   1.000
_cell.length_b   1.000
_cell.length_c   1.000
_cell.angle_alpha   90.00
_cell.angle_beta   90.00
_cell.angle_gamma   90.00
#
_symmetry.space_group_name_H-M   'P 1'
#
loop_
_entity.id
_entity.type
_entity.pdbx_description
1 polymer ?
#
loop_
_entity_poly.entity_id
_entity_poly.type
_entity_poly.pdbx_seq_one_letter_code
_entity_poly.pdbx_strand_id
1 'polypeptide(L)'
;EHRLIDDMVACCMKWNGGFVWACKNYDGDVQSDTVAQGFGSLGLMTSQLMTPDGKIVEAEAAHGTVTRHYRQHQKGEATSTNSIASIFAWTGGLKHRAKLDENLALMSFATTLEKVIVETVEAGFMTKDLALLVGPDQGWLTTMGFLEKIDENLNRALRG
;
A
#
# COMPACT_ATOMS: atom_id res chain seq x y z
N GLU A 1 0.05 23.94 10.39
CA GLU A 1 -0.86 24.84 11.12
C GLU A 1 -1.61 24.00 12.15
N HIS A 2 -1.78 24.47 13.38
CA HIS A 2 -2.55 23.75 14.38
C HIS A 2 -4.05 23.89 14.07
N ARG A 3 -4.81 22.80 14.19
CA ARG A 3 -6.28 22.77 14.06
C ARG A 3 -6.86 21.91 15.17
N LEU A 4 -8.05 22.26 15.66
CA LEU A 4 -8.81 21.38 16.53
C LEU A 4 -9.22 20.13 15.74
N ILE A 5 -9.39 19.00 16.43
CA ILE A 5 -9.59 17.70 15.77
C ILE A 5 -10.87 17.66 14.93
N ASP A 6 -11.94 18.28 15.42
CA ASP A 6 -13.22 18.48 14.75
C ASP A 6 -13.10 19.35 13.48
N ASP A 7 -12.36 20.45 13.55
CA ASP A 7 -12.06 21.27 12.37
C ASP A 7 -11.22 20.50 11.35
N MET A 8 -10.24 19.71 11.82
CA MET A 8 -9.32 18.98 10.96
C MET A 8 -10.02 17.85 10.21
N VAL A 9 -10.90 17.08 10.86
CA VAL A 9 -11.70 16.06 10.17
C VAL A 9 -12.62 16.68 9.12
N ALA A 10 -13.23 17.84 9.41
CA ALA A 10 -14.07 18.55 8.45
C ALA A 10 -13.28 19.10 7.26
N CYS A 11 -12.04 19.55 7.48
CA CYS A 11 -11.12 19.97 6.43
C CYS A 11 -10.70 18.79 5.56
N CYS A 12 -10.35 17.64 6.16
CA CYS A 12 -9.97 16.42 5.46
C CYS A 12 -11.05 15.94 4.48
N MET A 13 -12.33 16.10 4.81
CA MET A 13 -13.44 15.75 3.92
C MET A 13 -13.63 16.69 2.73
N LYS A 14 -13.09 17.91 2.78
CA LYS A 14 -13.31 18.97 1.78
C LYS A 14 -12.08 19.28 0.92
N TRP A 15 -10.89 18.96 1.41
CA TRP A 15 -9.64 19.25 0.70
C TRP A 15 -9.29 18.18 -0.31
N ASN A 16 -8.46 18.53 -1.29
CA ASN A 16 -8.02 17.64 -2.37
C ASN A 16 -6.85 16.71 -1.96
N GLY A 17 -6.60 16.53 -0.66
CA GLY A 17 -5.42 15.80 -0.16
C GLY A 17 -4.10 16.57 -0.31
N GLY A 18 -2.96 15.85 -0.27
CA GLY A 18 -1.62 16.42 -0.48
C GLY A 18 -0.99 17.12 0.73
N PHE A 19 -1.40 16.76 1.94
CA PHE A 19 -0.87 17.32 3.20
C PHE A 19 -0.50 16.20 4.19
N VAL A 20 0.36 16.53 5.15
CA VAL A 20 0.67 15.65 6.29
C VAL A 20 -0.20 16.06 7.48
N TRP A 21 -0.94 15.10 8.03
CA TRP A 21 -1.72 15.29 9.26
C TRP A 21 -0.99 14.69 10.45
N ALA A 22 -0.44 15.55 11.31
CA ALA A 22 0.15 15.11 12.56
C ALA A 22 -0.96 14.79 13.57
N CYS A 23 -1.17 13.50 13.84
CA CYS A 23 -2.15 13.01 14.81
C CYS A 23 -1.47 12.60 16.12
N LYS A 24 -2.19 12.70 17.23
CA LYS A 24 -1.83 11.96 18.44
C LYS A 24 -2.04 10.46 18.19
N ASN A 25 -1.46 9.61 19.04
CA ASN A 25 -1.48 8.16 18.85
C ASN A 25 -2.88 7.58 18.52
N TYR A 26 -3.87 7.82 19.39
CA TYR A 26 -5.24 7.33 19.17
C TYR A 26 -5.94 7.97 17.96
N ASP A 27 -5.74 9.28 17.74
CA ASP A 27 -6.31 9.95 16.56
C ASP A 27 -5.69 9.39 15.27
N GLY A 28 -4.41 9.04 15.31
CA GLY A 28 -3.68 8.43 14.19
C GLY A 28 -4.25 7.07 13.84
N ASP A 29 -4.37 6.18 14.84
CA ASP A 29 -4.92 4.83 14.70
C ASP A 29 -6.33 4.82 14.07
N VAL A 30 -7.23 5.67 14.58
CA VAL A 30 -8.61 5.71 14.06
C VAL A 30 -8.71 6.40 12.69
N GLN A 31 -8.00 7.51 12.50
CA GLN A 31 -8.12 8.28 11.26
C GLN A 31 -7.34 7.64 10.11
N SER A 32 -6.25 6.91 10.37
CA SER A 32 -5.53 6.16 9.32
C SER A 32 -6.43 5.15 8.63
N ASP A 33 -7.20 4.38 9.40
CA ASP A 33 -8.12 3.37 8.85
C ASP A 33 -9.25 4.01 8.05
N THR A 34 -9.76 5.14 8.55
CA THR A 34 -10.80 5.92 7.86
C THR A 34 -10.29 6.46 6.52
N VAL A 35 -9.07 6.99 6.49
CA VAL A 35 -8.41 7.46 5.26
C VAL A 35 -8.15 6.28 4.32
N ALA A 36 -7.56 5.18 4.80
CA ALA A 36 -7.28 4.01 3.97
C ALA A 36 -8.52 3.47 3.26
N GLN A 37 -9.63 3.37 4.00
CA GLN A 37 -10.90 2.91 3.45
C GLN A 37 -11.51 3.93 2.47
N GLY A 38 -11.35 5.24 2.73
CA GLY A 38 -11.76 6.32 1.83
C GLY A 38 -10.96 6.39 0.53
N PHE A 39 -9.71 5.91 0.55
CA PHE A 39 -8.85 5.74 -0.64
C PHE A 39 -8.97 4.34 -1.28
N GLY A 40 -9.94 3.55 -0.84
CA GLY A 40 -10.36 2.31 -1.48
C GLY A 40 -10.24 1.09 -0.59
N SER A 41 -9.03 0.75 -0.15
CA SER A 41 -8.76 -0.48 0.61
C SER A 41 -7.59 -0.28 1.56
N LEU A 42 -7.66 -0.90 2.75
CA LEU A 42 -6.51 -1.03 3.66
C LEU A 42 -5.29 -1.65 2.98
N GLY A 43 -5.49 -2.47 1.94
CA GLY A 43 -4.42 -3.02 1.12
C GLY A 43 -3.64 -2.01 0.28
N LEU A 44 -4.08 -0.75 0.22
CA LEU A 44 -3.42 0.35 -0.49
C LEU A 44 -2.66 1.31 0.45
N MET A 45 -2.68 1.06 1.77
CA MET A 45 -2.02 1.94 2.74
C MET A 45 -0.70 1.35 3.24
N THR A 46 0.34 2.18 3.24
CA THR A 46 1.65 1.88 3.82
C THR A 46 1.78 2.46 5.22
N SER A 47 2.52 1.80 6.10
CA SER A 47 2.93 2.34 7.40
C SER A 47 4.46 2.40 7.47
N GLN A 48 4.98 3.53 7.96
CA GLN A 48 6.41 3.71 8.19
C GLN A 48 6.62 4.42 9.53
N LEU A 49 7.38 3.79 10.42
CA LEU A 49 7.84 4.36 11.67
C LEU A 49 9.28 4.86 11.50
N MET A 50 9.50 6.15 11.72
CA MET A 50 10.82 6.80 11.56
C MET A 50 11.29 7.42 12.87
N THR A 51 12.58 7.25 13.20
CA THR A 51 13.19 7.94 14.34
C THR A 51 13.35 9.44 14.07
N PRO A 52 13.42 10.31 15.10
CA PRO A 52 13.53 11.76 14.91
C PRO A 52 14.78 12.22 14.14
N ASP A 53 15.85 11.43 14.14
CA ASP A 53 17.07 11.69 13.37
C ASP A 53 16.98 11.24 11.91
N GLY A 54 15.88 10.60 11.52
CA GLY A 54 15.61 10.09 10.17
C GLY A 54 16.50 8.94 9.73
N LYS A 55 17.28 8.32 10.64
CA LYS A 55 18.24 7.27 10.29
C LYS A 55 17.65 5.86 10.35
N ILE A 56 16.70 5.63 11.24
CA ILE A 56 16.07 4.33 11.43
C ILE A 56 14.63 4.43 10.93
N VAL A 57 14.26 3.47 10.08
CA VAL A 57 12.90 3.29 9.56
C VAL A 57 12.51 1.84 9.76
N GLU A 58 11.30 1.64 10.27
CA GLU A 58 10.55 0.39 10.23
C GLU A 58 9.39 0.61 9.24
N ALA A 59 9.16 -0.36 8.35
CA ALA A 59 8.18 -0.27 7.28
C ALA A 59 7.31 -1.54 7.27
N GLU A 60 6.00 -1.35 7.36
CA GLU A 60 5.02 -2.42 7.45
C GLU A 60 3.78 -2.13 6.58
N ALA A 61 2.97 -3.16 6.37
CA ALA A 61 1.64 -2.98 5.81
C ALA A 61 0.71 -2.47 6.92
N ALA A 62 -0.15 -1.50 6.63
CA ALA A 62 -1.05 -0.91 7.62
C ALA A 62 -2.20 -1.84 8.07
N HIS A 63 -2.35 -3.02 7.44
CA HIS A 63 -3.38 -3.98 7.77
C HIS A 63 -2.85 -5.15 8.62
N GLY A 64 -3.73 -5.77 9.41
CA GLY A 64 -3.41 -6.99 10.15
C GLY A 64 -3.23 -8.23 9.27
N THR A 65 -3.14 -9.41 9.89
CA THR A 65 -2.78 -10.69 9.24
C THR A 65 -3.86 -11.31 8.34
N VAL A 66 -4.96 -10.59 8.06
CA VAL A 66 -6.07 -11.03 7.20
C VAL A 66 -6.54 -12.47 7.51
N THR A 67 -6.77 -12.76 8.81
CA THR A 67 -7.00 -14.12 9.33
C THR A 67 -8.14 -14.86 8.62
N ARG A 68 -9.16 -14.16 8.14
CA ARG A 68 -10.25 -14.74 7.36
C ARG A 68 -9.75 -15.44 6.09
N HIS A 69 -8.91 -14.78 5.31
CA HIS A 69 -8.32 -15.37 4.10
C HIS A 69 -7.32 -16.47 4.47
N TYR A 70 -6.58 -16.33 5.56
CA TYR A 70 -5.68 -17.39 6.03
C TYR A 70 -6.43 -18.70 6.33
N ARG A 71 -7.63 -18.64 6.94
CA ARG A 71 -8.47 -19.83 7.17
C ARG A 71 -8.97 -20.49 5.89
N GLN A 72 -9.22 -19.72 4.83
CA GLN A 72 -9.58 -20.23 3.50
C GLN A 72 -8.38 -20.92 2.85
N HIS A 73 -7.21 -20.28 2.90
CA HIS A 73 -5.95 -20.85 2.43
C HIS A 73 -5.64 -22.20 3.10
N GLN A 74 -5.83 -22.32 4.42
CA GLN A 74 -5.65 -23.58 5.15
C GLN A 74 -6.56 -24.73 4.66
N LYS A 75 -7.69 -24.41 4.02
CA LYS A 75 -8.61 -25.38 3.41
C LYS A 75 -8.27 -25.69 1.94
N GLY A 76 -7.22 -25.08 1.38
CA GLY A 76 -6.88 -25.18 -0.03
C GLY A 76 -7.75 -24.31 -0.96
N GLU A 77 -8.54 -23.38 -0.39
CA GLU A 77 -9.36 -22.46 -1.17
C GLU A 77 -8.48 -21.34 -1.77
N ALA A 78 -8.80 -20.92 -2.99
CA ALA A 78 -8.15 -19.77 -3.61
C ALA A 78 -8.57 -18.47 -2.89
N THR A 79 -7.60 -17.63 -2.54
CA THR A 79 -7.82 -16.32 -1.91
C THR A 79 -7.51 -15.17 -2.86
N SER A 80 -8.05 -13.98 -2.57
CA SER A 80 -7.70 -12.73 -3.24
C SER A 80 -7.42 -11.65 -2.19
N THR A 81 -6.42 -11.93 -1.34
CA THR A 81 -5.80 -10.93 -0.46
C THR A 81 -4.95 -9.99 -1.32
N ASN A 82 -5.14 -8.68 -1.14
CA ASN A 82 -4.32 -7.65 -1.74
C ASN A 82 -2.92 -7.66 -1.13
N SER A 83 -1.88 -7.78 -1.96
CA SER A 83 -0.49 -7.82 -1.53
C SER A 83 0.25 -6.49 -1.68
N ILE A 84 -0.42 -5.43 -2.16
CA ILE A 84 0.21 -4.14 -2.50
C ILE A 84 0.88 -3.51 -1.26
N ALA A 85 0.16 -3.31 -0.17
CA ALA A 85 0.72 -2.75 1.07
C ALA A 85 1.92 -3.56 1.59
N SER A 86 1.87 -4.89 1.49
CA SER A 86 2.98 -5.76 1.88
C SER A 86 4.21 -5.61 0.97
N ILE A 87 4.01 -5.43 -0.34
CA ILE A 87 5.11 -5.16 -1.27
C ILE A 87 5.67 -3.74 -1.04
N PHE A 88 4.80 -2.76 -0.76
CA PHE A 88 5.22 -1.40 -0.49
C PHE A 88 5.98 -1.27 0.85
N ALA A 89 5.71 -2.15 1.82
CA ALA A 89 6.54 -2.26 3.02
C ALA A 89 7.99 -2.65 2.66
N TRP A 90 8.16 -3.64 1.77
CA TRP A 90 9.47 -4.01 1.24
C TRP A 90 10.13 -2.85 0.49
N THR A 91 9.44 -2.23 -0.48
CA THR A 91 10.04 -1.15 -1.28
C THR A 91 10.34 0.07 -0.43
N GLY A 92 9.52 0.39 0.58
CA GLY A 92 9.79 1.45 1.56
C GLY A 92 11.10 1.21 2.31
N GLY A 93 11.29 0.01 2.86
CA GLY A 93 12.55 -0.39 3.51
C GLY A 93 13.75 -0.34 2.55
N LEU A 94 13.59 -0.84 1.32
CA LEU A 94 14.66 -0.82 0.31
C LEU A 94 15.02 0.61 -0.12
N LYS A 95 14.05 1.50 -0.29
CA LYS A 95 14.29 2.92 -0.61
C LYS A 95 15.05 3.63 0.51
N HIS A 96 14.70 3.35 1.77
CA HIS A 96 15.43 3.90 2.91
C HIS A 96 16.87 3.38 2.95
N ARG A 97 17.08 2.07 2.78
CA ARG A 97 18.42 1.48 2.67
C ARG A 97 19.23 2.09 1.52
N ALA A 98 18.60 2.22 0.35
CA ALA A 98 19.21 2.82 -0.82
C ALA A 98 19.65 4.27 -0.57
N LYS A 99 18.84 5.06 0.15
CA LYS A 99 19.19 6.43 0.54
C LYS A 99 20.39 6.47 1.48
N LEU A 100 20.44 5.59 2.48
CA LEU A 100 21.55 5.53 3.44
C LEU A 100 22.88 5.09 2.79
N ASP A 101 22.81 4.26 1.75
CA ASP A 101 23.99 3.72 1.04
C ASP A 101 24.34 4.48 -0.24
N GLU A 102 23.61 5.54 -0.58
CA GLU A 102 23.71 6.23 -1.88
C GLU A 102 23.58 5.26 -3.09
N ASN A 103 22.79 4.20 -2.93
CA ASN A 103 22.64 3.12 -3.90
C ASN A 103 21.50 3.41 -4.90
N LEU A 104 21.84 4.07 -5.99
CA LEU A 104 20.90 4.41 -7.06
C LEU A 104 20.24 3.19 -7.72
N ALA A 105 20.96 2.07 -7.85
CA ALA A 105 20.42 0.86 -8.46
C ALA A 105 19.27 0.27 -7.61
N LEU A 106 19.45 0.24 -6.29
CA LEU A 106 18.42 -0.23 -5.36
C LEU A 106 17.22 0.72 -5.33
N MET A 107 17.47 2.03 -5.33
CA MET A 107 16.42 3.05 -5.42
C MET A 107 15.59 2.89 -6.70
N SER A 108 16.27 2.68 -7.84
CA SER A 108 15.63 2.47 -9.14
C SER A 108 14.79 1.19 -9.14
N PHE A 109 15.32 0.07 -8.66
CA PHE A 109 14.55 -1.18 -8.54
C PHE A 109 13.27 -1.00 -7.72
N ALA A 110 13.37 -0.42 -6.52
CA ALA A 110 12.21 -0.26 -5.63
C ALA A 110 11.16 0.70 -6.24
N THR A 111 11.60 1.76 -6.91
CA THR A 111 10.70 2.72 -7.58
C THR A 111 10.03 2.10 -8.81
N THR A 112 10.77 1.30 -9.58
CA THR A 112 10.23 0.57 -10.74
C THR A 112 9.17 -0.43 -10.30
N LEU A 113 9.40 -1.17 -9.21
CA LEU A 113 8.42 -2.12 -8.68
C LEU A 113 7.12 -1.43 -8.26
N GLU A 114 7.18 -0.33 -7.52
CA GLU A 114 5.96 0.42 -7.15
C GLU A 114 5.21 0.94 -8.38
N LYS A 115 5.93 1.47 -9.37
CA LYS A 115 5.34 1.93 -10.63
C LYS A 115 4.63 0.79 -11.36
N VAL A 116 5.30 -0.37 -11.50
CA VAL A 116 4.72 -1.56 -12.15
C VAL A 116 3.44 -2.01 -11.45
N ILE A 117 3.37 -1.94 -10.12
CA ILE A 117 2.17 -2.32 -9.37
C ILE A 117 1.00 -1.39 -9.70
N VAL A 118 1.24 -0.07 -9.69
CA VAL A 118 0.23 0.93 -10.05
C VAL A 118 -0.26 0.71 -11.48
N GLU A 119 0.67 0.59 -12.45
CA GLU A 119 0.33 0.35 -13.86
C GLU A 119 -0.43 -0.98 -14.06
N THR A 120 -0.13 -2.01 -13.27
CA THR A 120 -0.83 -3.30 -13.32
C THR A 120 -2.30 -3.15 -12.89
N VAL A 121 -2.55 -2.41 -11.81
CA VAL A 121 -3.92 -2.11 -11.34
C VAL A 121 -4.67 -1.23 -12.34
N GLU A 122 -4.03 -0.17 -12.84
CA GLU A 122 -4.63 0.74 -13.83
C GLU A 122 -4.94 0.04 -15.17
N ALA A 123 -4.19 -1.00 -15.52
CA ALA A 123 -4.47 -1.88 -16.66
C ALA A 123 -5.62 -2.88 -16.43
N GLY A 124 -6.26 -2.85 -15.26
CA GLY A 124 -7.41 -3.69 -14.92
C GLY A 124 -7.06 -5.01 -14.24
N PHE A 125 -5.79 -5.28 -13.95
CA PHE A 125 -5.36 -6.49 -13.25
C PHE A 125 -5.24 -6.19 -11.76
N MET A 126 -6.24 -6.57 -10.97
CA MET A 126 -6.31 -6.22 -9.55
C MET A 126 -6.91 -7.35 -8.71
N THR A 127 -6.74 -7.26 -7.39
CA THR A 127 -7.39 -8.19 -6.44
C THR A 127 -8.85 -7.82 -6.21
N LYS A 128 -9.59 -8.76 -5.62
CA LYS A 128 -11.05 -8.69 -5.45
C LYS A 128 -11.50 -7.47 -4.67
N ASP A 129 -10.77 -7.06 -3.65
CA ASP A 129 -11.06 -5.86 -2.86
C ASP A 129 -11.10 -4.60 -3.73
N LEU A 130 -10.16 -4.46 -4.68
CA LEU A 130 -10.11 -3.31 -5.58
C LEU A 130 -11.17 -3.38 -6.68
N ALA A 131 -11.37 -4.57 -7.27
CA ALA A 131 -12.36 -4.76 -8.33
C ALA A 131 -13.77 -4.39 -7.88
N LEU A 132 -14.13 -4.74 -6.64
CA LEU A 132 -15.43 -4.41 -6.06
C LEU A 132 -15.67 -2.89 -5.92
N LEU A 133 -14.62 -2.06 -5.88
CA LEU A 133 -14.73 -0.60 -5.85
C LEU A 133 -14.96 -0.01 -7.24
N VAL A 134 -14.47 -0.68 -8.28
CA VAL A 134 -14.62 -0.25 -9.68
C VAL A 134 -16.03 -0.51 -10.18
N GLY A 135 -16.56 -1.72 -9.95
CA GLY A 135 -17.92 -2.08 -10.37
C GLY A 135 -18.14 -3.60 -10.49
N PRO A 136 -19.39 -4.03 -10.69
CA PRO A 136 -19.76 -5.45 -10.69
C PRO A 136 -19.14 -6.26 -11.84
N ASP A 137 -18.81 -5.60 -12.95
CA ASP A 137 -18.27 -6.24 -14.16
C ASP A 137 -16.73 -6.32 -14.18
N GLN A 138 -16.06 -5.72 -13.19
CA GLN A 138 -14.60 -5.70 -13.12
C GLN A 138 -14.07 -7.08 -12.69
N GLY A 139 -13.26 -7.70 -13.56
CA GLY A 139 -12.55 -8.94 -13.25
C GLY A 139 -11.48 -8.74 -12.16
N TRP A 140 -11.14 -9.82 -11.47
CA TRP A 140 -10.10 -9.83 -10.43
C TRP A 140 -9.25 -11.10 -10.47
N LEU A 141 -8.06 -11.01 -9.87
CA LEU A 141 -7.08 -12.08 -9.76
C LEU A 141 -7.01 -12.65 -8.34
N THR A 142 -6.67 -13.94 -8.23
CA THR A 142 -6.27 -14.51 -6.94
C THR A 142 -4.98 -13.85 -6.44
N THR A 143 -4.64 -14.01 -5.16
CA THR A 143 -3.39 -13.46 -4.60
C THR A 143 -2.17 -13.92 -5.41
N MET A 144 -2.11 -15.21 -5.76
CA MET A 144 -1.01 -15.74 -6.57
C MET A 144 -1.05 -15.21 -8.00
N GLY A 145 -2.22 -15.16 -8.64
CA GLY A 145 -2.33 -14.62 -10.00
C GLY A 145 -1.94 -13.15 -10.10
N PHE A 146 -2.23 -12.35 -9.07
CA PHE A 146 -1.79 -10.95 -9.01
C PHE A 146 -0.27 -10.83 -8.82
N LEU A 147 0.34 -11.65 -7.95
CA LEU A 147 1.79 -11.69 -7.77
C LEU A 147 2.51 -12.14 -9.04
N GLU A 148 2.02 -13.18 -9.72
CA GLU A 148 2.53 -13.64 -11.01
C GLU A 148 2.44 -12.53 -12.07
N LYS A 149 1.34 -11.77 -12.08
CA LYS A 149 1.17 -10.66 -13.03
C LYS A 149 2.16 -9.51 -12.77
N ILE A 150 2.40 -9.20 -11.50
CA ILE A 150 3.42 -8.21 -11.10
C ILE A 150 4.82 -8.70 -11.52
N ASP A 151 5.15 -9.97 -11.28
CA ASP A 151 6.45 -10.53 -11.68
C ASP A 151 6.66 -10.49 -13.19
N GLU A 152 5.65 -10.85 -13.99
CA GLU A 152 5.68 -10.74 -15.45
C GLU A 152 6.00 -9.30 -15.90
N ASN A 153 5.27 -8.33 -15.34
CA ASN A 153 5.41 -6.92 -15.71
C ASN A 153 6.73 -6.32 -15.20
N LEU A 154 7.19 -6.71 -14.02
CA LEU A 154 8.48 -6.28 -13.46
C LEU A 154 9.63 -6.81 -14.31
N ASN A 155 9.62 -8.09 -14.66
CA ASN A 155 10.62 -8.68 -15.55
C ASN A 155 10.69 -7.97 -16.90
N ARG A 156 9.54 -7.54 -17.45
CA ARG A 156 9.51 -6.74 -18.67
C ARG A 156 10.13 -5.35 -18.46
N ALA A 157 9.84 -4.68 -17.35
CA ALA A 157 10.36 -3.36 -17.04
C ALA A 157 11.86 -3.34 -16.75
N LEU A 158 12.42 -4.41 -16.16
CA LEU A 158 13.84 -4.53 -15.82
C LEU A 158 14.74 -5.04 -16.96
N ARG A 159 14.17 -5.52 -18.06
CA ARG A 159 14.92 -6.01 -19.24
C ARG A 159 15.34 -4.88 -20.21
N GLY A 160 14.99 -3.63 -19.90
CA GLY A 160 15.47 -2.43 -20.61
C GLY A 160 16.79 -1.93 -20.03
#